data_AF-A0A0D7KIC2-F1
#
_entry.id   AF-A0A0D7KIC2-F1
#
_cell.length_a   1.000
_cell.length_b   1.000
_cell.length_c   1.000
_cell.angle_alpha   90.00
_cell.angle_beta   90.00
_cell.angle_gamma   90.00
#
_symmetry.space_group_name_H-M   'P 1'
#
loop_
_entity.id
_entity.type
_entity.pdbx_description
1 polymer ?
#
loop_
_entity_poly.entity_id
_entity_poly.type
_entity_poly.pdbx_seq_one_letter_code
_entity_poly.pdbx_strand_id
1 'polypeptide(L)'
;MLIVNIFVSTGVSKIFNFGPFIRAIKVMLNVSNNYIVYFLAISVITTEIGFSLLLLIGRNTAIPSIALISLLFIFNLMIVMHIRKKSEISCQCGGFLGNHILNKGIVARNFVLIASLFLTLIFPPSTNLLTLLDDIHQLVFFVYMEALSLIILFFYRYINHAAYILKNIKTG
;
A
#
# COMPACT_ATOMS: atom_id res chain seq x y z
N MET A 1 1.77 -12.43 -1.99
CA MET A 1 2.64 -11.86 -3.03
C MET A 1 2.12 -10.49 -3.48
N LEU A 2 0.99 -10.42 -4.18
CA LEU A 2 0.46 -9.12 -4.65
C LEU A 2 0.26 -8.07 -3.52
N ILE A 3 -0.30 -8.45 -2.37
CA ILE A 3 -0.45 -7.54 -1.21
C ILE A 3 0.91 -7.03 -0.70
N VAL A 4 1.88 -7.93 -0.56
CA VAL A 4 3.25 -7.60 -0.13
C VAL A 4 3.88 -6.60 -1.09
N ASN A 5 3.80 -6.87 -2.40
CA ASN A 5 4.34 -5.99 -3.44
C ASN A 5 3.70 -4.61 -3.42
N ILE A 6 2.38 -4.53 -3.18
CA ILE A 6 1.67 -3.26 -3.03
C ILE A 6 2.24 -2.47 -1.86
N PHE A 7 2.29 -3.05 -0.66
CA PHE A 7 2.74 -2.31 0.53
C PHE A 7 4.23 -1.97 0.52
N VAL A 8 5.08 -2.87 0.03
CA VAL A 8 6.51 -2.58 -0.16
C VAL A 8 6.66 -1.43 -1.15
N SER A 9 5.93 -1.46 -2.27
CA SER A 9 5.95 -0.37 -3.24
C SER A 9 5.44 0.95 -2.67
N THR A 10 4.36 0.94 -1.88
CA THR A 10 3.88 2.17 -1.23
C THR A 10 4.87 2.70 -0.20
N GLY A 11 5.52 1.83 0.56
CA GLY A 11 6.53 2.20 1.55
C GLY A 11 7.77 2.81 0.89
N VAL A 12 8.29 2.15 -0.14
CA VAL A 12 9.43 2.63 -0.94
C VAL A 12 9.11 3.97 -1.60
N SER A 13 7.91 4.14 -2.14
CA SER A 13 7.48 5.41 -2.74
C SER A 13 7.45 6.56 -1.72
N LYS A 14 7.07 6.30 -0.46
CA LYS A 14 7.11 7.28 0.63
C LYS A 14 8.55 7.62 1.04
N ILE A 15 9.50 6.70 0.93
CA ILE A 15 10.93 6.98 1.15
C ILE A 15 11.44 7.94 0.07
N PHE A 16 11.19 7.65 -1.21
CA PHE A 16 11.63 8.52 -2.31
C PHE A 16 10.93 9.88 -2.32
N ASN A 17 9.67 9.94 -1.89
CA ASN A 17 8.86 11.17 -1.87
C ASN A 17 8.55 11.61 -0.44
N PHE A 18 9.56 11.57 0.44
CA PHE A 18 9.39 11.80 1.87
C PHE A 18 8.89 13.20 2.21
N GLY A 19 9.42 14.24 1.55
CA GLY A 19 9.00 15.62 1.76
C GLY A 19 7.49 15.85 1.51
N PRO A 20 6.97 15.49 0.32
CA PRO A 20 5.53 15.52 0.05
C PRO A 20 4.70 14.67 1.03
N PHE A 21 5.20 13.50 1.44
CA PHE A 21 4.51 12.64 2.41
C PHE A 21 4.37 13.30 3.79
N ILE A 22 5.44 13.93 4.29
CA ILE A 22 5.42 14.71 5.54
C ILE A 22 4.42 15.87 5.46
N ARG A 23 4.37 16.59 4.32
CA ARG A 23 3.38 17.65 4.12
C ARG A 23 1.95 17.10 4.18
N ALA A 24 1.69 15.95 3.58
CA ALA A 24 0.38 15.30 3.65
C ALA A 24 -0.01 14.96 5.10
N ILE A 25 0.89 14.37 5.88
CA ILE A 25 0.64 14.05 7.31
C ILE A 25 0.33 15.33 8.10
N LYS A 26 1.13 16.40 7.93
CA LYS A 26 0.91 17.69 8.61
C LYS A 26 -0.49 18.22 8.37
N VAL A 27 -0.93 18.23 7.12
CA VAL A 27 -2.23 18.80 6.79
C VAL A 27 -3.39 17.86 7.19
N MET A 28 -3.22 16.55 7.06
CA MET A 28 -4.24 15.58 7.48
C MET A 28 -4.49 15.59 9.00
N LEU A 29 -3.41 15.64 9.79
CA LEU A 29 -3.48 15.60 11.25
C LEU A 29 -3.55 17.00 11.89
N ASN A 30 -3.33 18.06 11.12
CA ASN A 30 -3.25 19.44 11.61
C ASN A 30 -2.23 19.61 12.75
N VAL A 31 -1.08 18.94 12.65
CA VAL A 31 -0.01 18.98 13.67
C VAL A 31 1.12 19.90 13.20
N SER A 32 1.47 20.89 14.04
CA SER A 32 2.55 21.84 13.77
C SER A 32 3.93 21.31 14.20
N ASN A 33 3.98 20.39 15.16
CA ASN A 33 5.24 19.85 15.67
C ASN A 33 5.91 18.90 14.67
N ASN A 34 7.06 19.33 14.13
CA ASN A 34 7.83 18.56 13.16
C ASN A 34 8.27 17.20 13.70
N TYR A 35 8.72 17.11 14.95
CA TYR A 35 9.23 15.85 15.52
C TYR A 35 8.17 14.75 15.54
N ILE A 36 6.94 15.09 15.94
CA ILE A 36 5.80 14.16 15.95
C ILE A 36 5.50 13.69 14.53
N VAL A 37 5.51 14.60 13.56
CA VAL A 37 5.24 14.25 12.16
C VAL A 37 6.31 13.34 11.57
N TYR A 38 7.60 13.61 11.84
CA TYR A 38 8.70 12.75 11.41
C TYR A 38 8.59 11.35 12.03
N PHE A 39 8.30 11.28 13.34
CA PHE A 39 8.08 10.02 14.04
C PHE A 39 6.94 9.23 13.38
N LEU A 40 5.78 9.84 13.18
CA LEU A 40 4.64 9.20 12.51
C LEU A 40 4.98 8.76 11.09
N ALA A 41 5.68 9.59 10.32
CA ALA A 41 6.07 9.26 8.96
C ALA A 41 6.97 8.01 8.91
N ILE A 42 7.97 7.94 9.80
CA ILE A 42 8.86 6.79 9.92
C ILE A 42 8.06 5.57 10.39
N SER A 43 7.23 5.69 11.43
CA SER A 43 6.40 4.58 11.92
C SER A 43 5.51 3.99 10.82
N VAL A 44 4.90 4.83 9.98
CA VAL A 44 4.10 4.37 8.83
C VAL A 44 4.97 3.59 7.84
N ILE A 45 6.12 4.12 7.43
CA ILE A 45 7.01 3.48 6.46
C ILE A 45 7.52 2.14 7.01
N THR A 46 7.97 2.12 8.27
CA THR A 46 8.43 0.91 8.96
C THR A 46 7.31 -0.11 9.07
N THR A 47 6.08 0.32 9.34
CA THR A 47 4.91 -0.58 9.38
C THR A 47 4.63 -1.17 8.00
N GLU A 48 4.58 -0.36 6.95
CA GLU A 48 4.30 -0.84 5.59
C GLU A 48 5.36 -1.81 5.10
N ILE A 49 6.65 -1.48 5.22
CA ILE A 49 7.73 -2.34 4.71
C ILE A 49 7.95 -3.51 5.66
N GLY A 50 8.13 -3.24 6.95
CA GLY A 50 8.49 -4.25 7.95
C GLY A 50 7.44 -5.34 8.08
N PHE A 51 6.16 -4.98 8.25
CA PHE A 51 5.11 -6.00 8.37
C PHE A 51 4.80 -6.70 7.04
N SER A 52 5.02 -6.06 5.90
CA SER A 52 4.87 -6.75 4.60
C SER A 52 5.95 -7.79 4.36
N LEU A 53 7.19 -7.48 4.74
CA LEU A 53 8.28 -8.45 4.72
C LEU A 53 8.04 -9.58 5.74
N LEU A 54 7.51 -9.26 6.92
CA LEU A 54 7.13 -10.28 7.89
C LEU A 54 6.01 -11.19 7.37
N LEU A 55 5.04 -10.63 6.64
CA LEU A 55 3.97 -11.38 5.97
C LEU A 55 4.52 -12.32 4.89
N LEU A 56 5.62 -11.94 4.22
CA LEU A 56 6.34 -12.79 3.26
C LEU A 56 7.05 -13.98 3.93
N ILE A 57 7.61 -13.80 5.11
CA ILE A 57 8.28 -14.88 5.87
C ILE A 57 7.27 -15.96 6.29
N GLY A 58 6.00 -15.59 6.49
CA GLY A 58 4.87 -16.53 6.66
C GLY A 58 4.75 -17.20 8.04
N ARG A 59 5.79 -17.15 8.88
CA ARG A 59 5.79 -17.80 10.21
C ARG A 59 4.64 -17.35 11.13
N ASN A 60 4.23 -16.09 11.02
CA ASN A 60 3.08 -15.54 11.75
C ASN A 60 2.43 -14.43 10.90
N THR A 61 1.34 -14.75 10.21
CA THR A 61 0.61 -13.79 9.38
C THR A 61 -0.35 -12.93 10.18
N ALA A 62 -0.68 -13.29 11.42
CA ALA A 62 -1.70 -12.59 12.20
C ALA A 62 -1.25 -11.19 12.61
N ILE A 63 -0.07 -11.09 13.24
CA ILE A 63 0.51 -9.81 13.67
C ILE A 63 0.67 -8.83 12.49
N PRO A 64 1.35 -9.18 11.37
CA PRO A 64 1.51 -8.25 10.26
C PRO A 64 0.17 -7.88 9.61
N SER A 65 -0.78 -8.82 9.50
CA SER A 65 -2.09 -8.51 8.92
C SER A 65 -2.86 -7.51 9.77
N ILE A 66 -2.90 -7.70 11.09
CA ILE A 66 -3.59 -6.76 12.02
C ILE A 66 -2.94 -5.38 11.98
N ALA A 67 -1.61 -5.31 11.97
CA ALA A 67 -0.88 -4.05 11.91
C ALA A 67 -1.18 -3.29 10.60
N LEU A 68 -1.14 -3.98 9.46
CA LEU A 68 -1.43 -3.38 8.14
C LEU A 68 -2.90 -3.00 7.99
N ILE A 69 -3.84 -3.80 8.51
CA ILE A 69 -5.28 -3.46 8.55
C ILE A 69 -5.48 -2.18 9.37
N SER A 70 -4.91 -2.12 10.58
CA SER A 70 -5.02 -0.95 11.47
C SER A 70 -4.47 0.30 10.79
N LEU A 71 -3.32 0.17 10.13
CA LEU A 71 -2.72 1.25 9.35
C LEU A 71 -3.65 1.74 8.24
N LEU A 72 -4.17 0.82 7.40
CA LEU A 72 -5.09 1.17 6.32
C LEU A 72 -6.39 1.80 6.84
N PHE A 73 -6.89 1.32 7.97
CA PHE A 73 -8.11 1.84 8.60
C PHE A 73 -7.91 3.29 9.06
N ILE A 74 -6.81 3.56 9.79
CA ILE A 74 -6.44 4.92 10.21
C ILE A 74 -6.28 5.84 9.00
N PHE A 75 -5.58 5.39 7.96
CA PHE A 75 -5.45 6.17 6.72
C PHE A 75 -6.80 6.43 6.06
N ASN A 76 -7.69 5.45 5.98
CA ASN A 76 -9.02 5.63 5.41
C ASN A 76 -9.84 6.67 6.20
N LEU A 77 -9.79 6.63 7.53
CA LEU A 77 -10.46 7.65 8.36
C LEU A 77 -9.93 9.04 8.05
N MET A 78 -8.59 9.21 8.00
CA MET A 78 -7.98 10.49 7.64
C MET A 78 -8.41 10.97 6.25
N ILE A 79 -8.40 10.09 5.25
CA ILE A 79 -8.81 10.42 3.87
C ILE A 79 -10.28 10.83 3.83
N VAL A 80 -11.18 10.10 4.50
CA VAL A 80 -12.61 10.40 4.52
C VAL A 80 -12.88 11.74 5.21
N MET A 81 -12.23 12.00 6.35
CA MET A 81 -12.34 13.29 7.05
C MET A 81 -11.84 14.45 6.18
N HIS A 82 -10.78 14.20 5.40
CA HIS A 82 -10.18 15.20 4.53
C HIS A 82 -11.02 15.49 3.28
N ILE A 83 -11.55 14.46 2.61
CA ILE A 83 -12.42 14.62 1.43
C ILE A 83 -13.65 15.45 1.77
N ARG A 84 -14.20 15.30 2.98
CA ARG A 84 -15.35 16.11 3.44
C ARG A 84 -15.04 17.61 3.53
N LYS A 85 -13.77 18.00 3.66
CA LYS A 85 -13.31 19.39 3.75
C LYS A 85 -12.95 20.01 2.39
N LYS A 86 -13.15 19.28 1.27
CA LYS A 86 -12.90 19.75 -0.13
C LYS A 86 -11.50 20.30 -0.41
N SER A 87 -10.48 19.87 0.32
CA SER A 87 -9.09 20.27 0.07
C SER A 87 -8.40 19.32 -0.90
N GLU A 88 -7.75 19.88 -1.92
CA GLU A 88 -6.98 19.12 -2.91
C GLU A 88 -5.58 18.86 -2.38
N ILE A 89 -5.38 17.70 -1.76
CA ILE A 89 -4.05 17.23 -1.35
C ILE A 89 -3.73 15.95 -2.11
N SER A 90 -2.55 15.91 -2.72
CA SER A 90 -2.00 14.66 -3.25
C SER A 90 -1.31 13.91 -2.11
N CYS A 91 -1.78 12.71 -1.77
CA CYS A 91 -0.96 11.82 -0.94
C CYS A 91 -0.06 10.98 -1.85
N GLN A 92 1.23 10.89 -1.53
CA GLN A 92 2.17 9.91 -2.09
C GLN A 92 1.92 8.47 -1.57
N CYS A 93 0.66 8.17 -1.23
CA CYS A 93 0.17 6.90 -0.72
C CYS A 93 -0.04 5.87 -1.85
N GLY A 94 0.35 6.22 -3.08
CA GLY A 94 0.05 5.53 -4.32
C GLY A 94 0.96 4.36 -4.63
N GLY A 95 2.26 4.52 -4.38
CA GLY A 95 3.26 3.56 -4.85
C GLY A 95 3.11 3.30 -6.36
N PHE A 96 3.23 2.02 -6.74
CA PHE A 96 3.03 1.58 -8.11
C PHE A 96 1.60 1.83 -8.64
N LEU A 97 0.59 1.97 -7.76
CA LEU A 97 -0.79 2.25 -8.17
C LEU A 97 -1.03 3.73 -8.55
N GLY A 98 0.02 4.57 -8.46
CA GLY A 98 -0.01 5.97 -8.88
C GLY A 98 -0.36 6.93 -7.75
N ASN A 99 0.27 8.11 -7.77
CA ASN A 99 0.01 9.18 -6.83
C ASN A 99 -1.17 10.01 -7.33
N HIS A 100 -2.27 9.97 -6.59
CA HIS A 100 -3.51 10.63 -6.98
C HIS A 100 -3.86 11.72 -5.98
N ILE A 101 -4.58 12.74 -6.45
CA ILE A 101 -5.34 13.64 -5.58
C ILE A 101 -6.27 12.77 -4.72
N LEU A 102 -6.33 13.05 -3.42
CA LEU A 102 -7.18 12.31 -2.48
C LEU A 102 -8.61 12.25 -2.99
N ASN A 103 -9.03 11.07 -3.43
CA ASN A 103 -10.35 10.82 -3.99
C ASN A 103 -10.99 9.59 -3.32
N LYS A 104 -12.29 9.40 -3.58
CA LYS A 104 -13.04 8.24 -3.05
C LYS A 104 -12.49 6.89 -3.55
N GLY A 105 -11.76 6.88 -4.68
CA GLY A 105 -11.10 5.69 -5.22
C GLY A 105 -10.00 5.14 -4.33
N ILE A 106 -9.25 5.99 -3.62
CA ILE A 106 -8.23 5.54 -2.65
C ILE A 106 -8.89 4.80 -1.48
N VAL A 107 -10.04 5.29 -1.01
CA VAL A 107 -10.80 4.65 0.07
C VAL A 107 -11.28 3.25 -0.34
N ALA A 108 -11.85 3.13 -1.55
CA ALA A 108 -12.27 1.84 -2.11
C ALA A 108 -11.10 0.86 -2.25
N ARG A 109 -9.96 1.31 -2.79
CA ARG A 109 -8.73 0.50 -2.90
C ARG A 109 -8.30 -0.04 -1.54
N ASN A 110 -8.20 0.84 -0.54
CA ASN A 110 -7.78 0.46 0.79
C ASN A 110 -8.77 -0.52 1.45
N PHE A 111 -10.07 -0.41 1.17
CA PHE A 111 -11.07 -1.39 1.60
C PHE A 111 -10.83 -2.78 1.00
N VAL A 112 -10.51 -2.85 -0.30
CA VAL A 112 -10.15 -4.12 -0.97
C VAL A 112 -8.89 -4.72 -0.35
N LEU A 113 -7.88 -3.90 -0.02
CA LEU A 113 -6.67 -4.36 0.66
C LEU A 113 -6.95 -4.85 2.08
N ILE A 114 -7.82 -4.17 2.84
CA ILE A 114 -8.27 -4.64 4.16
C ILE A 114 -8.95 -6.00 4.05
N ALA A 115 -9.90 -6.16 3.11
CA ALA A 115 -10.57 -7.44 2.88
C ALA A 115 -9.58 -8.55 2.51
N SER A 116 -8.59 -8.23 1.67
CA SER A 116 -7.55 -9.17 1.26
C SER A 116 -6.65 -9.58 2.44
N LEU A 117 -6.27 -8.65 3.32
CA LEU A 117 -5.53 -8.93 4.56
C LEU A 117 -6.37 -9.73 5.57
N PHE A 118 -7.68 -9.53 5.58
CA PHE A 118 -8.60 -10.30 6.42
C PHE A 118 -8.71 -11.74 5.92
N LEU A 119 -8.70 -11.97 4.60
CA LEU A 119 -8.61 -13.31 4.04
C LEU A 119 -7.31 -14.02 4.44
N THR A 120 -6.18 -13.31 4.51
CA THR A 120 -4.91 -13.92 4.98
C THR A 120 -4.89 -14.26 6.46
N LEU A 121 -5.81 -13.69 7.26
CA LEU A 121 -6.01 -14.07 8.66
C LEU A 121 -6.82 -15.36 8.79
N ILE A 122 -7.87 -15.52 7.98
CA ILE A 122 -8.75 -16.70 8.01
C ILE A 122 -8.09 -17.90 7.32
N PHE A 123 -7.41 -17.63 6.19
CA PHE A 123 -6.74 -18.63 5.37
C PHE A 123 -5.25 -18.32 5.33
N PRO A 124 -4.50 -18.62 6.41
CA PRO A 124 -3.06 -18.43 6.41
C PRO A 124 -2.42 -19.29 5.33
N PRO A 125 -1.38 -18.77 4.64
CA PRO A 125 -0.67 -19.54 3.63
C PRO A 125 -0.06 -20.79 4.25
N SER A 126 -0.22 -21.94 3.58
CA SER A 126 0.33 -23.22 4.02
C SER A 126 1.85 -23.32 3.83
N THR A 127 2.42 -22.42 3.04
CA THR A 127 3.85 -22.39 2.68
C THR A 127 4.51 -21.13 3.22
N ASN A 128 5.66 -21.29 3.87
CA ASN A 128 6.49 -20.20 4.39
C ASN A 128 7.76 -20.07 3.56
N LEU A 129 8.46 -18.93 3.66
CA LEU A 129 9.69 -18.70 2.88
C LEU A 129 10.75 -19.79 3.10
N LEU A 130 10.83 -20.35 4.31
CA LEU A 130 11.79 -21.41 4.63
C LEU A 130 11.45 -22.73 3.92
N THR A 131 10.17 -23.11 3.85
CA THR A 131 9.73 -24.32 3.14
C THR A 131 9.84 -24.16 1.62
N LEU A 132 9.77 -22.93 1.11
CA LEU A 132 10.00 -22.62 -0.31
C LEU A 132 11.45 -22.85 -0.74
N LEU A 133 12.42 -22.66 0.16
CA LEU A 133 13.84 -22.85 -0.15
C LEU A 133 14.24 -24.33 -0.17
N ASP A 134 13.50 -25.17 0.54
CA ASP A 134 13.77 -26.61 0.65
C ASP A 134 13.14 -27.42 -0.51
N ASP A 135 12.16 -26.86 -1.24
CA ASP A 135 11.43 -27.56 -2.32
C ASP A 135 11.46 -26.75 -3.63
N ILE A 136 12.19 -27.27 -4.62
CA ILE A 136 12.36 -26.61 -5.93
C ILE A 136 11.04 -26.41 -6.69
N HIS A 137 10.06 -27.32 -6.53
CA HIS A 137 8.76 -27.17 -7.19
C HIS A 137 7.97 -26.01 -6.58
N GLN A 138 8.01 -25.87 -5.26
CA GLN A 138 7.39 -24.75 -4.58
C GLN A 138 8.11 -23.43 -4.90
N LEU A 139 9.44 -23.45 -5.03
CA LEU A 139 10.22 -22.28 -5.46
C LEU A 139 9.82 -21.82 -6.87
N VAL A 140 9.74 -22.73 -7.83
CA VAL A 140 9.32 -22.41 -9.21
C VAL A 140 7.90 -21.86 -9.23
N PHE A 141 6.97 -22.47 -8.48
CA PHE A 141 5.61 -21.97 -8.35
C PHE A 141 5.57 -20.56 -7.75
N PHE A 142 6.35 -20.30 -6.69
CA PHE A 142 6.47 -18.99 -6.08
C PHE A 142 6.97 -17.94 -7.07
N VAL A 143 8.03 -18.22 -7.82
CA VAL A 143 8.58 -17.31 -8.84
C VAL A 143 7.53 -16.99 -9.92
N TYR A 144 6.76 -17.99 -10.36
CA TYR A 144 5.69 -17.79 -11.32
C TYR A 144 4.58 -16.88 -10.78
N MET A 145 4.15 -17.10 -9.53
CA MET A 145 3.12 -16.27 -8.88
C MET A 145 3.61 -14.83 -8.65
N GLU A 146 4.88 -14.63 -8.31
CA GLU A 146 5.50 -13.31 -8.22
C GLU A 146 5.53 -12.60 -9.58
N ALA A 147 6.01 -13.29 -10.63
CA ALA A 147 6.03 -12.75 -11.98
C ALA A 147 4.62 -12.35 -12.46
N LEU A 148 3.62 -13.21 -12.24
CA LEU A 148 2.22 -12.91 -12.54
C LEU A 148 1.73 -11.66 -11.79
N SER A 149 2.07 -11.53 -10.50
CA SER A 149 1.67 -10.37 -9.70
C SER A 149 2.27 -9.07 -10.23
N LEU A 150 3.53 -9.07 -10.67
CA LEU A 150 4.19 -7.92 -11.26
C LEU A 150 3.58 -7.55 -12.61
N ILE A 151 3.23 -8.55 -13.43
CA ILE A 151 2.53 -8.36 -14.70
C ILE A 151 1.16 -7.69 -14.46
N ILE A 152 0.38 -8.20 -13.50
CA ILE A 152 -0.93 -7.61 -13.13
C ILE A 152 -0.76 -6.14 -12.71
N LEU A 153 0.22 -5.85 -11.85
CA LEU A 153 0.50 -4.49 -11.41
C LEU A 153 0.88 -3.61 -12.61
N PHE A 154 1.76 -4.09 -13.51
CA PHE A 154 2.17 -3.37 -14.72
C PHE A 154 0.97 -3.02 -15.60
N PHE A 155 0.11 -3.99 -15.93
CA PHE A 155 -1.10 -3.76 -16.72
C PHE A 155 -2.05 -2.78 -16.03
N TYR A 156 -2.26 -2.92 -14.72
CA TYR A 156 -3.08 -1.98 -13.95
C TYR A 156 -2.54 -0.55 -14.05
N ARG A 157 -1.22 -0.36 -13.93
CA ARG A 157 -0.59 0.96 -14.07
C ARG A 157 -0.74 1.50 -15.50
N TYR A 158 -0.53 0.65 -16.50
CA TYR A 158 -0.66 1.01 -17.91
C TYR A 158 -2.09 1.49 -18.24
N ILE A 159 -3.12 0.73 -17.83
CA ILE A 159 -4.52 1.08 -18.06
C ILE A 159 -4.87 2.42 -17.40
N ASN A 160 -4.47 2.62 -16.14
CA ASN A 160 -4.75 3.87 -15.44
C ASN A 160 -4.05 5.07 -16.09
N HIS A 161 -2.82 4.88 -16.58
CA HIS A 161 -2.09 5.93 -17.29
C HIS A 161 -2.76 6.27 -18.63
N ALA A 162 -3.19 5.27 -19.40
CA ALA A 162 -3.92 5.47 -20.65
C ALA A 162 -5.26 6.20 -20.41
N ALA A 163 -6.01 5.79 -19.38
CA ALA A 163 -7.27 6.44 -18.99
C ALA A 163 -7.06 7.91 -18.57
N TYR A 164 -5.97 8.22 -17.86
CA TYR A 164 -5.61 9.58 -17.49
C TYR A 164 -5.34 10.46 -18.72
N ILE A 165 -4.56 9.97 -19.69
CA ILE A 165 -4.29 10.68 -20.95
C ILE A 165 -5.59 10.95 -21.72
N LEU A 166 -6.45 9.93 -21.87
CA LEU A 166 -7.72 10.06 -22.59
C LEU A 166 -8.66 11.09 -21.93
N LYS A 167 -8.64 11.18 -20.60
CA LYS A 167 -9.46 12.15 -19.87
C LYS A 167 -8.98 13.58 -20.11
N ASN A 168 -7.67 13.81 -20.12
CA ASN A 168 -7.10 15.14 -20.37
C ASN A 168 -7.33 15.62 -21.81
N ILE A 169 -7.32 14.70 -22.79
CA ILE A 169 -7.63 15.03 -24.20
C ILE A 169 -9.10 15.45 -24.38
N LYS A 170 -10.04 14.91 -23.59
CA LYS A 170 -11.46 15.26 -23.68
C LYS A 170 -11.84 16.58 -23.01
N THR A 171 -10.95 17.15 -22.19
CA THR A 171 -11.21 18.35 -21.39
C THR A 171 -10.43 19.59 -21.84
N GLY A 172 -9.52 19.44 -22.82
CA GLY A 172 -8.82 20.55 -23.48
C GLY A 172 -9.40 20.79 -24.86
#